data_AF-A0A4Q6BTT2-F1
#
_entry.id   AF-A0A4Q6BTT2-F1
#
_cell.length_a   1.000
_cell.length_b   1.000
_cell.length_c   1.000
_cell.angle_alpha   90.00
_cell.angle_beta   90.00
_cell.angle_gamma   90.00
#
_symmetry.space_group_name_H-M   'P 1'
#
loop_
_entity.id
_entity.type
_entity.pdbx_description
1 polymer ?
#
loop_
_entity_poly.entity_id
_entity_poly.type
_entity_poly.pdbx_seq_one_letter_code
_entity_poly.pdbx_strand_id
1 'polypeptide(L)'
;DRWAAALAATVLALVCALGLKASARLWSALTVIKLVPLVVLAALVLVHPAPTVDVPALTRDSDWLRASLTATFVFQGFEVVPLLAGQARHPARSMPIAILGSLLGATVLYLILQHGAVAALPDLQGEAEPLVATASAHGSPGIARLVRIGTSVSALGIAFGMTTTTPRYLAALAAGTRLAAERRGMPLRALGLTWLLVVGLIFGLGELGELLALSSLAVVLQFAVVALSLVQLARTRAHGLSPRDAWPALPTLLVALALLSAATGREWLIAGALLVAGIGFRVGYGRWRRSRRALPTERPM
;
A
#
# COMPACT_ATOMS: atom_id res chain seq x y z
N ASP A 1 10.32 18.83 -4.27
CA ASP A 1 9.91 19.97 -3.42
C ASP A 1 8.78 19.52 -2.49
N ARG A 2 8.93 19.78 -1.18
CA ARG A 2 7.96 19.37 -0.14
C ARG A 2 6.64 20.11 -0.26
N TRP A 3 6.66 21.36 -0.72
CA TRP A 3 5.44 22.15 -0.91
C TRP A 3 4.57 21.60 -2.04
N ALA A 4 5.18 21.27 -3.18
CA ALA A 4 4.48 20.61 -4.27
C ALA A 4 3.83 19.29 -3.83
N ALA A 5 4.53 18.48 -3.01
CA ALA A 5 3.99 17.24 -2.46
C ALA A 5 2.79 17.48 -1.51
N ALA A 6 2.89 18.47 -0.62
CA ALA A 6 1.80 18.83 0.30
C ALA A 6 0.58 19.38 -0.46
N LEU A 7 0.80 20.19 -1.49
CA LEU A 7 -0.26 20.68 -2.38
C LEU A 7 -0.96 19.53 -3.09
N ALA A 8 -0.20 18.60 -3.68
CA ALA A 8 -0.74 17.41 -4.32
C ALA A 8 -1.59 16.58 -3.34
N ALA A 9 -1.07 16.27 -2.15
CA ALA A 9 -1.83 15.54 -1.11
C ALA A 9 -3.14 16.25 -0.74
N THR A 10 -3.13 17.58 -0.68
CA THR A 10 -4.33 18.39 -0.38
C THR A 10 -5.36 18.31 -1.52
N VAL A 11 -4.93 18.45 -2.77
CA VAL A 11 -5.82 18.31 -3.94
C VAL A 11 -6.45 16.91 -3.97
N LEU A 12 -5.65 15.85 -3.75
CA LEU A 12 -6.16 14.48 -3.72
C LEU A 12 -7.19 14.28 -2.60
N ALA A 13 -6.95 14.83 -1.40
CA ALA A 13 -7.90 14.77 -0.29
C ALA A 13 -9.21 15.50 -0.61
N LEU A 14 -9.15 16.68 -1.24
CA LEU A 14 -10.34 17.43 -1.68
C LEU A 14 -11.15 16.65 -2.72
N VAL A 15 -10.50 16.04 -3.70
CA VAL A 15 -11.16 15.18 -4.69
C VAL A 15 -11.82 13.98 -3.99
N CYS A 16 -11.14 13.35 -3.03
CA CYS A 16 -11.73 12.26 -2.24
C CYS A 16 -12.95 12.69 -1.42
N ALA A 17 -12.97 13.94 -0.94
CA ALA A 17 -14.10 14.50 -0.19
C ALA A 17 -15.38 14.68 -1.04
N LEU A 18 -15.27 14.67 -2.38
CA LEU A 18 -16.44 14.75 -3.28
C LEU A 18 -17.34 13.51 -3.19
N GLY A 19 -16.77 12.36 -2.81
CA GLY A 19 -17.49 11.12 -2.50
C GLY A 19 -16.89 9.89 -3.17
N LEU A 20 -17.20 8.71 -2.62
CA LEU A 20 -16.54 7.46 -3.01
C LEU A 20 -16.80 7.04 -4.46
N LYS A 21 -18.02 7.21 -4.98
CA LYS A 21 -18.35 6.82 -6.36
C LYS A 21 -17.50 7.60 -7.39
N ALA A 22 -17.27 8.88 -7.13
CA ALA A 22 -16.41 9.71 -7.98
C ALA A 22 -14.95 9.27 -7.88
N SER A 23 -14.45 9.03 -6.66
CA SER A 23 -13.09 8.51 -6.43
C SER A 23 -12.87 7.17 -7.11
N ALA A 24 -13.83 6.23 -7.00
CA ALA A 24 -13.71 4.91 -7.60
C ALA A 24 -13.60 4.98 -9.14
N ARG A 25 -14.40 5.85 -9.79
CA ARG A 25 -14.33 6.05 -11.25
C ARG A 25 -13.00 6.66 -11.67
N LEU A 26 -12.56 7.71 -10.98
CA LEU A 26 -11.27 8.36 -11.27
C LEU A 26 -10.11 7.38 -11.07
N TRP A 27 -10.11 6.62 -9.97
CA TRP A 27 -9.06 5.65 -9.68
C TRP A 27 -9.03 4.51 -10.71
N SER A 28 -10.20 4.04 -11.16
CA SER A 28 -10.31 3.04 -12.22
C SER A 28 -9.77 3.58 -13.55
N ALA A 29 -10.11 4.81 -13.93
CA ALA A 29 -9.59 5.45 -15.13
C ALA A 29 -8.06 5.62 -15.07
N LEU A 30 -7.53 6.11 -13.95
CA LEU A 30 -6.09 6.20 -13.73
C LEU A 30 -5.39 4.85 -13.83
N THR A 31 -6.05 3.78 -13.38
CA THR A 31 -5.52 2.41 -13.47
C THR A 31 -5.42 1.94 -14.91
N VAL A 32 -6.45 2.18 -15.73
CA VAL A 32 -6.39 1.83 -17.16
C VAL A 32 -5.30 2.65 -17.86
N ILE A 33 -5.27 3.96 -17.63
CA ILE A 33 -4.31 4.88 -18.27
C ILE A 33 -2.86 4.50 -17.93
N LYS A 34 -2.57 4.21 -16.65
CA LYS A 34 -1.19 3.89 -16.22
C LYS A 34 -0.72 2.50 -16.67
N LEU A 35 -1.63 1.58 -17.00
CA LEU A 35 -1.26 0.25 -17.49
C LEU A 35 -0.79 0.27 -18.94
N VAL A 36 -1.31 1.16 -19.78
CA VAL A 36 -0.96 1.21 -21.21
C VAL A 36 0.56 1.34 -21.43
N PRO A 37 1.28 2.30 -20.83
CA PRO A 37 2.73 2.42 -21.02
C PRO A 37 3.51 1.19 -20.54
N LEU A 38 3.08 0.57 -19.44
CA LEU A 38 3.75 -0.60 -18.88
C LEU A 38 3.53 -1.86 -19.74
N VAL A 39 2.32 -2.05 -20.27
CA VAL A 39 2.02 -3.16 -21.19
C VAL A 39 2.76 -3.00 -22.51
N VAL A 40 2.82 -1.77 -23.05
CA VAL A 40 3.61 -1.47 -24.26
C VAL A 40 5.09 -1.78 -24.01
N LEU A 41 5.65 -1.33 -22.90
CA LEU A 41 7.04 -1.61 -22.54
C LEU A 41 7.28 -3.12 -22.36
N ALA A 42 6.41 -3.82 -21.65
CA ALA A 42 6.52 -5.27 -21.46
C ALA A 42 6.48 -6.03 -22.80
N ALA A 43 5.60 -5.65 -23.71
CA ALA A 43 5.55 -6.23 -25.06
C ALA A 43 6.84 -5.97 -25.84
N LEU A 44 7.41 -4.77 -25.75
CA LEU A 44 8.67 -4.44 -26.41
C LEU A 44 9.85 -5.25 -25.86
N VAL A 45 9.93 -5.43 -24.54
CA VAL A 45 10.96 -6.26 -23.90
C VAL A 45 10.91 -7.69 -24.45
N LEU A 46 9.71 -8.25 -24.66
CA LEU A 46 9.54 -9.61 -25.16
C LEU A 46 9.83 -9.74 -26.68
N VAL A 47 9.53 -8.71 -27.48
CA VAL A 47 9.69 -8.76 -28.94
C VAL A 47 11.07 -8.30 -29.40
N HIS A 48 11.68 -7.35 -28.70
CA HIS A 48 12.97 -6.75 -29.03
C HIS A 48 13.94 -6.95 -27.86
N PRO A 49 14.49 -8.15 -27.66
CA PRO A 49 15.45 -8.38 -26.60
C PRO A 49 16.69 -7.50 -26.80
N ALA A 50 17.10 -6.81 -25.73
CA ALA A 50 18.33 -6.04 -25.72
C ALA A 50 19.54 -6.99 -25.68
N PRO A 51 20.73 -6.53 -26.10
CA PRO A 51 21.97 -7.27 -25.87
C PRO A 51 22.11 -7.57 -24.38
N THR A 52 22.25 -8.85 -24.04
CA THR A 52 22.33 -9.27 -22.64
C THR A 52 23.58 -8.69 -22.00
N VAL A 53 23.40 -7.90 -20.94
CA VAL A 53 24.50 -7.51 -20.06
C VAL A 53 24.78 -8.65 -19.06
N ASP A 54 26.07 -8.87 -18.76
CA ASP A 54 26.47 -9.83 -17.73
C ASP A 54 25.95 -9.39 -16.36
N VAL A 55 25.05 -10.20 -15.80
CA VAL A 55 24.49 -9.96 -14.47
C VAL A 55 25.47 -10.51 -13.44
N PRO A 56 25.88 -9.73 -12.43
CA PRO A 56 26.73 -10.23 -11.35
C PRO A 56 26.10 -11.45 -10.67
N ALA A 57 26.89 -12.50 -10.44
CA ALA A 57 26.43 -13.65 -9.70
C ALA A 57 25.98 -13.24 -8.29
N LEU A 58 24.89 -13.84 -7.80
CA LEU A 58 24.46 -13.66 -6.41
C LEU A 58 25.59 -14.16 -5.49
N THR A 59 26.22 -13.24 -4.77
CA THR A 59 27.24 -13.56 -3.77
C THR A 59 26.60 -13.82 -2.42
N ARG A 60 27.30 -14.54 -1.55
CA ARG A 60 26.86 -14.80 -0.16
C ARG A 60 26.63 -13.51 0.64
N ASP A 61 27.28 -12.42 0.24
CA ASP A 61 27.21 -11.10 0.88
C ASP A 61 26.04 -10.24 0.36
N SER A 62 25.25 -10.75 -0.59
CA SER A 62 24.07 -10.04 -1.08
C SER A 62 22.97 -10.01 -0.02
N ASP A 63 22.58 -8.81 0.42
CA ASP A 63 21.51 -8.58 1.40
C ASP A 63 20.11 -8.73 0.74
N TRP A 64 19.87 -9.93 0.19
CA TRP A 64 18.66 -10.26 -0.54
C TRP A 64 17.42 -10.17 0.33
N LEU A 65 17.54 -10.38 1.64
CA LEU A 65 16.42 -10.31 2.58
C LEU A 65 15.97 -8.86 2.80
N ARG A 66 16.92 -7.91 2.92
CA ARG A 66 16.60 -6.47 2.96
C ARG A 66 16.07 -5.97 1.62
N ALA A 67 16.61 -6.46 0.51
CA ALA A 67 16.06 -6.18 -0.81
C ALA A 67 14.61 -6.69 -0.93
N SER A 68 14.32 -7.89 -0.42
CA SER A 68 12.98 -8.49 -0.41
C SER A 68 12.00 -7.72 0.49
N LEU A 69 12.44 -7.26 1.67
CA LEU A 69 11.64 -6.39 2.52
C LEU A 69 11.26 -5.11 1.77
N THR A 70 12.22 -4.47 1.10
CA THR A 70 11.95 -3.25 0.32
C THR A 70 11.05 -3.53 -0.89
N ALA A 71 11.29 -4.63 -1.61
CA ALA A 71 10.50 -5.06 -2.76
C ALA A 71 9.05 -5.42 -2.39
N THR A 72 8.77 -5.75 -1.13
CA THR A 72 7.40 -5.97 -0.65
C THR A 72 6.51 -4.75 -0.91
N PHE A 73 7.09 -3.53 -0.90
CA PHE A 73 6.37 -2.29 -1.20
C PHE A 73 5.63 -2.33 -2.54
N VAL A 74 6.25 -2.86 -3.61
CA VAL A 74 5.63 -2.83 -4.94
C VAL A 74 4.43 -3.78 -5.07
N PHE A 75 4.30 -4.74 -4.17
CA PHE A 75 3.17 -5.68 -4.11
C PHE A 75 2.04 -5.22 -3.19
N GLN A 76 2.16 -4.05 -2.57
CA GLN A 76 1.12 -3.48 -1.73
C GLN A 76 -0.07 -2.96 -2.56
N GLY A 77 -1.25 -2.92 -1.93
CA GLY A 77 -2.47 -2.37 -2.49
C GLY A 77 -3.60 -3.39 -2.64
N PHE A 78 -3.35 -4.70 -2.56
CA PHE A 78 -4.44 -5.70 -2.56
C PHE A 78 -5.15 -5.77 -1.19
N GLU A 79 -4.45 -5.42 -0.11
CA GLU A 79 -4.93 -5.45 1.27
C GLU A 79 -6.03 -4.42 1.56
N VAL A 80 -6.24 -3.46 0.67
CA VAL A 80 -7.33 -2.48 0.77
C VAL A 80 -8.66 -3.01 0.22
N VAL A 81 -8.62 -4.08 -0.60
CA VAL A 81 -9.81 -4.66 -1.25
C VAL A 81 -10.85 -5.12 -0.21
N PRO A 82 -10.48 -5.84 0.88
CA PRO A 82 -11.43 -6.25 1.90
C PRO A 82 -12.15 -5.11 2.62
N LEU A 83 -11.55 -3.90 2.69
CA LEU A 83 -12.19 -2.74 3.33
C LEU A 83 -13.48 -2.31 2.62
N LEU A 84 -13.58 -2.61 1.33
CA LEU A 84 -14.71 -2.27 0.49
C LEU A 84 -15.60 -3.49 0.20
N ALA A 85 -15.35 -4.62 0.86
CA ALA A 85 -16.12 -5.85 0.65
C ALA A 85 -17.62 -5.65 0.90
N GLY A 86 -17.99 -4.85 1.91
CA GLY A 86 -19.39 -4.51 2.20
C GLY A 86 -20.11 -3.70 1.11
N GLN A 87 -19.36 -3.13 0.16
CA GLN A 87 -19.88 -2.32 -0.94
C GLN A 87 -19.68 -3.01 -2.30
N ALA A 88 -19.04 -4.18 -2.31
CA ALA A 88 -18.78 -4.95 -3.52
C ALA A 88 -20.01 -5.77 -3.93
N ARG A 89 -20.19 -5.96 -5.25
CA ARG A 89 -21.17 -6.91 -5.78
C ARG A 89 -20.59 -8.32 -5.62
N HIS A 90 -21.35 -9.23 -5.02
CA HIS A 90 -20.95 -10.64 -4.79
C HIS A 90 -19.57 -10.80 -4.14
N PRO A 91 -19.33 -10.23 -2.93
CA PRO A 91 -18.00 -10.14 -2.32
C PRO A 91 -17.31 -11.50 -2.14
N ALA A 92 -18.06 -12.56 -1.87
CA ALA A 92 -17.53 -13.91 -1.71
C ALA A 92 -16.79 -14.44 -2.95
N ARG A 93 -17.17 -13.98 -4.16
CA ARG A 93 -16.51 -14.36 -5.42
C ARG A 93 -15.60 -13.25 -5.94
N SER A 94 -16.04 -12.00 -5.85
CA SER A 94 -15.29 -10.88 -6.44
C SER A 94 -14.03 -10.53 -5.67
N MET A 95 -14.01 -10.65 -4.33
CA MET A 95 -12.82 -10.30 -3.53
C MET A 95 -11.64 -11.25 -3.79
N PRO A 96 -11.79 -12.60 -3.75
CA PRO A 96 -10.66 -13.49 -4.02
C PRO A 96 -10.10 -13.33 -5.43
N ILE A 97 -10.96 -13.16 -6.43
CA ILE A 97 -10.55 -12.94 -7.82
C ILE A 97 -9.79 -11.61 -7.95
N ALA A 98 -10.28 -10.54 -7.31
CA ALA A 98 -9.61 -9.24 -7.36
C ALA A 98 -8.25 -9.28 -6.67
N ILE A 99 -8.14 -9.90 -5.49
CA ILE A 99 -6.89 -10.01 -4.74
C ILE A 99 -5.87 -10.86 -5.50
N LEU A 100 -6.22 -12.11 -5.85
CA LEU A 100 -5.29 -13.03 -6.50
C LEU A 100 -4.99 -12.59 -7.94
N GLY A 101 -6.00 -12.13 -8.69
CA GLY A 101 -5.83 -11.68 -10.07
C GLY A 101 -4.96 -10.43 -10.17
N SER A 102 -5.13 -9.45 -9.27
CA SER A 102 -4.27 -8.27 -9.25
C SER A 102 -2.83 -8.62 -8.85
N LEU A 103 -2.64 -9.50 -7.86
CA LEU A 103 -1.32 -9.90 -7.41
C LEU A 103 -0.56 -10.69 -8.49
N LEU A 104 -1.19 -11.70 -9.09
CA LEU A 104 -0.59 -12.49 -10.17
C LEU A 104 -0.30 -11.64 -11.41
N GLY A 105 -1.25 -10.78 -11.81
CA GLY A 105 -1.08 -9.89 -12.94
C GLY A 105 0.08 -8.89 -12.74
N ALA A 106 0.16 -8.28 -11.56
CA ALA A 106 1.27 -7.39 -11.22
C ALA A 106 2.61 -8.14 -11.17
N THR A 107 2.64 -9.36 -10.60
CA THR A 107 3.84 -10.20 -10.54
C THR A 107 4.39 -10.49 -11.93
N VAL A 108 3.55 -10.96 -12.85
CA VAL A 108 3.96 -11.26 -14.22
C VAL A 108 4.50 -10.01 -14.91
N LEU A 109 3.79 -8.88 -14.78
CA LEU A 109 4.23 -7.62 -15.35
C LEU A 109 5.59 -7.17 -14.79
N TYR A 110 5.78 -7.23 -13.47
CA TYR A 110 7.03 -6.85 -12.83
C TYR A 110 8.19 -7.76 -13.25
N LEU A 111 7.98 -9.06 -13.36
CA LEU A 111 9.02 -9.99 -13.82
C LEU A 111 9.49 -9.65 -15.24
N ILE A 112 8.57 -9.36 -16.16
CA ILE A 112 8.92 -8.97 -17.54
C ILE A 112 9.71 -7.66 -17.55
N LEU A 113 9.22 -6.64 -16.83
CA LEU A 113 9.86 -5.33 -16.80
C LEU A 113 11.25 -5.38 -16.13
N GLN A 114 11.38 -6.11 -15.02
CA GLN A 114 12.65 -6.31 -14.32
C GLN A 114 13.63 -7.08 -15.20
N HIS A 115 13.17 -8.13 -15.90
CA HIS A 115 13.99 -8.85 -16.84
C HIS A 115 14.54 -7.94 -17.94
N GLY A 116 13.68 -7.12 -18.57
CA GLY A 116 14.11 -6.15 -19.58
C GLY A 116 15.12 -5.15 -19.03
N ALA A 117 14.87 -4.60 -17.84
CA ALA A 117 15.78 -3.66 -17.20
C ALA A 117 17.16 -4.27 -16.91
N VAL A 118 17.19 -5.46 -16.31
CA VAL A 118 18.43 -6.18 -15.99
C VAL A 118 19.18 -6.60 -17.25
N ALA A 119 18.47 -7.02 -18.30
CA ALA A 119 19.08 -7.43 -19.55
C ALA A 119 19.71 -6.26 -20.31
N ALA A 120 19.10 -5.07 -20.26
CA ALA A 120 19.46 -3.93 -21.09
C ALA A 120 20.38 -2.89 -20.43
N LEU A 121 20.43 -2.82 -19.10
CA LEU A 121 21.06 -1.72 -18.37
C LEU A 121 22.29 -2.21 -17.57
N PRO A 122 23.53 -1.82 -17.96
CA PRO A 122 24.74 -2.23 -17.26
C PRO A 122 24.89 -1.68 -15.83
N ASP A 123 24.40 -0.47 -15.58
CA ASP A 123 24.44 0.16 -14.25
C ASP A 123 23.04 0.47 -13.74
N LEU A 124 22.20 -0.57 -13.65
CA LEU A 124 20.79 -0.44 -13.22
C LEU A 124 20.64 0.28 -11.87
N GLN A 125 21.60 0.10 -10.96
CA GLN A 125 21.62 0.70 -9.63
C GLN A 125 21.84 2.22 -9.65
N GLY A 126 22.54 2.74 -10.67
CA GLY A 126 22.81 4.17 -10.87
C GLY A 126 21.67 4.91 -11.58
N GLU A 127 20.71 4.17 -12.16
CA GLU A 127 19.62 4.74 -12.95
C GLU A 127 18.54 5.39 -12.09
N ALA A 128 18.34 6.70 -12.25
CA ALA A 128 17.29 7.44 -11.55
C ALA A 128 15.88 7.10 -12.05
N GLU A 129 15.74 6.73 -13.33
CA GLU A 129 14.47 6.34 -13.95
C GLU A 129 14.60 5.02 -14.72
N PRO A 130 14.77 3.87 -14.02
CA PRO A 130 15.12 2.60 -14.65
C PRO A 130 14.15 2.16 -15.75
N LEU A 131 12.84 2.36 -15.55
CA LEU A 131 11.83 2.01 -16.56
C LEU A 131 11.93 2.88 -17.82
N VAL A 132 12.33 4.14 -17.68
CA VAL A 132 12.49 5.06 -18.82
C VAL A 132 13.77 4.73 -19.58
N ALA A 133 14.85 4.41 -18.88
CA ALA A 133 16.08 3.91 -19.47
C ALA A 133 15.85 2.58 -20.22
N THR A 134 15.13 1.65 -19.59
CA THR A 134 14.72 0.37 -20.21
C THR A 134 13.92 0.60 -21.49
N ALA A 135 12.95 1.52 -21.44
CA ALA A 135 12.14 1.88 -22.61
C ALA A 135 12.95 2.52 -23.75
N SER A 136 14.01 3.24 -23.41
CA SER A 136 14.94 3.81 -24.39
C SER A 136 15.81 2.74 -25.02
N ALA A 137 16.23 1.73 -24.25
CA ALA A 137 17.09 0.65 -24.70
C ALA A 137 16.35 -0.36 -25.61
N HIS A 138 15.12 -0.74 -25.28
CA HIS A 138 14.32 -1.70 -26.06
C HIS A 138 13.47 -1.07 -27.17
N GLY A 139 13.33 0.25 -27.16
CA GLY A 139 12.31 0.95 -27.93
C GLY A 139 12.84 2.20 -28.60
N SER A 140 12.12 3.31 -28.39
CA SER A 140 12.42 4.59 -28.99
C SER A 140 12.27 5.72 -27.97
N PRO A 141 12.84 6.91 -28.24
CA PRO A 141 12.65 8.08 -27.39
C PRO A 141 11.16 8.44 -27.16
N GLY A 142 10.29 8.12 -28.11
CA GLY A 142 8.84 8.30 -27.98
C GLY A 142 8.24 7.38 -26.92
N ILE A 143 8.64 6.10 -26.89
CA ILE A 143 8.20 5.14 -25.88
C ILE A 143 8.75 5.51 -24.51
N ALA A 144 10.02 5.93 -24.42
CA ALA A 144 10.60 6.41 -23.18
C ALA A 144 9.82 7.59 -22.58
N ARG A 145 9.41 8.55 -23.41
CA ARG A 145 8.55 9.68 -23.00
C ARG A 145 7.17 9.20 -22.53
N LEU A 146 6.56 8.26 -23.23
CA LEU A 146 5.28 7.66 -22.83
C LEU A 146 5.38 6.99 -21.47
N VAL A 147 6.44 6.20 -21.24
CA VAL A 147 6.69 5.52 -19.96
C VAL A 147 6.92 6.52 -18.84
N ARG A 148 7.71 7.58 -19.05
CA ARG A 148 7.95 8.65 -18.07
C ARG A 148 6.66 9.35 -17.62
N ILE A 149 5.77 9.66 -18.56
CA ILE A 149 4.45 10.22 -18.25
C ILE A 149 3.61 9.17 -17.49
N GLY A 150 3.64 7.92 -17.96
CA GLY A 150 2.93 6.80 -17.35
C GLY A 150 3.31 6.54 -15.89
N THR A 151 4.60 6.54 -15.57
CA THR A 151 5.11 6.34 -14.20
C THR A 151 4.72 7.50 -13.29
N SER A 152 4.75 8.74 -13.79
CA SER A 152 4.31 9.92 -13.05
C SER A 152 2.81 9.87 -12.73
N VAL A 153 1.97 9.53 -13.72
CA VAL A 153 0.52 9.33 -13.53
C VAL A 153 0.25 8.15 -12.59
N SER A 154 1.05 7.08 -12.68
CA SER A 154 0.95 5.91 -11.81
C SER A 154 1.19 6.28 -10.34
N ALA A 155 2.23 7.08 -10.05
CA ALA A 155 2.56 7.57 -8.72
C ALA A 155 1.42 8.41 -8.11
N LEU A 156 0.82 9.31 -8.91
CA LEU A 156 -0.38 10.05 -8.50
C LEU A 156 -1.58 9.12 -8.28
N GLY A 157 -1.75 8.12 -9.12
CA GLY A 157 -2.83 7.13 -9.03
C GLY A 157 -2.78 6.30 -7.75
N ILE A 158 -1.59 5.85 -7.33
CA ILE A 158 -1.44 5.13 -6.05
C ILE A 158 -1.64 6.07 -4.86
N ALA A 159 -1.09 7.29 -4.91
CA ALA A 159 -1.32 8.29 -3.86
C ALA A 159 -2.83 8.62 -3.70
N PHE A 160 -3.56 8.73 -4.80
CA PHE A 160 -5.00 8.95 -4.79
C PHE A 160 -5.77 7.74 -4.25
N GLY A 161 -5.40 6.52 -4.66
CA GLY A 161 -5.96 5.28 -4.16
C GLY A 161 -5.81 5.17 -2.64
N MET A 162 -4.60 5.39 -2.12
CA MET A 162 -4.31 5.34 -0.69
C MET A 162 -5.00 6.47 0.08
N THR A 163 -5.08 7.69 -0.47
CA THR A 163 -5.86 8.78 0.15
C THR A 163 -7.34 8.44 0.24
N THR A 164 -7.86 7.69 -0.74
CA THR A 164 -9.23 7.18 -0.71
C THR A 164 -9.39 6.10 0.35
N THR A 165 -8.51 5.11 0.43
CA THR A 165 -8.68 3.90 1.25
C THR A 165 -8.23 4.06 2.71
N THR A 166 -7.10 4.72 2.97
CA THR A 166 -6.48 4.84 4.31
C THR A 166 -7.44 5.34 5.40
N PRO A 167 -8.29 6.36 5.16
CA PRO A 167 -9.24 6.85 6.17
C PRO A 167 -10.21 5.77 6.68
N ARG A 168 -10.44 4.69 5.93
CA ARG A 168 -11.32 3.59 6.34
C ARG A 168 -10.73 2.72 7.44
N TYR A 169 -9.39 2.53 7.46
CA TYR A 169 -8.74 1.86 8.58
C TYR A 169 -9.00 2.62 9.89
N LEU A 170 -8.81 3.95 9.85
CA LEU A 170 -9.06 4.81 11.00
C LEU A 170 -10.54 4.82 11.39
N ALA A 171 -11.45 4.88 10.42
CA ALA A 171 -12.90 4.80 10.68
C ALA A 171 -13.29 3.46 11.34
N ALA A 172 -12.74 2.34 10.88
CA ALA A 172 -12.99 1.02 11.46
C ALA A 172 -12.48 0.93 12.92
N LEU A 173 -11.28 1.44 13.19
CA LEU A 173 -10.73 1.50 14.55
C LEU A 173 -11.52 2.43 15.48
N ALA A 174 -12.16 3.45 14.90
CA ALA A 174 -12.97 4.44 15.62
C ALA A 174 -14.49 4.19 15.47
N ALA A 175 -14.90 2.94 15.24
CA ALA A 175 -16.31 2.57 15.11
C ALA A 175 -17.14 3.08 16.31
N GLY A 176 -18.34 3.61 16.03
CA GLY A 176 -19.23 4.21 17.05
C GLY A 176 -18.83 5.62 17.51
N THR A 177 -17.93 6.28 16.78
CA THR A 177 -17.50 7.67 17.01
C THR A 177 -17.83 8.55 15.81
N ARG A 178 -17.72 9.87 15.97
CA ARG A 178 -17.89 10.80 14.84
C ARG A 178 -16.77 10.67 13.79
N LEU A 179 -15.62 10.09 14.12
CA LEU A 179 -14.53 9.86 13.15
C LEU A 179 -14.92 8.82 12.09
N ALA A 180 -15.72 7.83 12.48
CA ALA A 180 -16.21 6.79 11.59
C ALA A 180 -17.44 7.21 10.77
N ALA A 181 -18.00 8.40 11.03
CA ALA A 181 -19.21 8.84 10.34
C ALA A 181 -18.91 9.10 8.85
N GLU A 182 -19.66 8.42 7.99
CA GLU A 182 -19.53 8.55 6.54
C GLU A 182 -20.48 9.62 5.98
N ARG A 183 -20.00 10.36 4.98
CA ARG A 183 -20.81 11.21 4.11
C ARG A 183 -20.47 10.85 2.67
N ARG A 184 -21.49 10.53 1.86
CA ARG A 184 -21.32 10.05 0.48
C ARG A 184 -20.36 8.84 0.36
N GLY A 185 -20.42 7.93 1.35
CA GLY A 185 -19.58 6.74 1.42
C GLY A 185 -18.11 6.99 1.79
N MET A 186 -17.78 8.19 2.31
CA MET A 186 -16.42 8.57 2.71
C MET A 186 -16.40 9.07 4.17
N PRO A 187 -15.51 8.56 5.04
CA PRO A 187 -15.37 9.05 6.42
C PRO A 187 -14.57 10.36 6.45
N LEU A 188 -15.23 11.49 6.17
CA LEU A 188 -14.56 12.78 5.94
C LEU A 188 -13.68 13.26 7.10
N ARG A 189 -14.05 12.93 8.34
CA ARG A 189 -13.23 13.30 9.51
C ARG A 189 -11.98 12.45 9.64
N ALA A 190 -12.10 11.16 9.35
CA ALA A 190 -10.93 10.29 9.24
C ALA A 190 -10.03 10.74 8.08
N LEU A 191 -10.62 11.15 6.95
CA LEU A 191 -9.88 11.71 5.81
C LEU A 191 -9.10 12.96 6.19
N GLY A 192 -9.73 13.90 6.90
CA GLY A 192 -9.06 15.11 7.39
C GLY A 192 -7.90 14.79 8.34
N LEU A 193 -8.07 13.82 9.25
CA LEU A 193 -6.98 13.40 10.15
C LEU A 193 -5.86 12.70 9.39
N THR A 194 -6.19 11.80 8.46
CA THR A 194 -5.19 11.15 7.59
C THR A 194 -4.42 12.18 6.78
N TRP A 195 -5.10 13.15 6.17
CA TRP A 195 -4.46 14.24 5.43
C TRP A 195 -3.51 15.07 6.31
N LEU A 196 -3.95 15.45 7.52
CA LEU A 196 -3.12 16.20 8.46
C LEU A 196 -1.85 15.42 8.81
N LEU A 197 -1.97 14.12 9.09
CA LEU A 197 -0.83 13.26 9.39
C LEU A 197 0.13 13.15 8.19
N VAL A 198 -0.40 12.97 6.98
CA VAL A 198 0.41 12.89 5.75
C VAL A 198 1.16 14.19 5.50
N VAL A 199 0.50 15.35 5.61
CA VAL A 199 1.17 16.65 5.45
C VAL A 199 2.25 16.83 6.52
N GLY A 200 1.95 16.51 7.78
CA GLY A 200 2.96 16.52 8.85
C GLY A 200 4.16 15.62 8.53
N LEU A 201 3.91 14.45 7.95
CA LEU A 201 4.95 13.50 7.54
C LEU A 201 5.83 14.04 6.41
N ILE A 202 5.24 14.70 5.40
CA ILE A 202 5.96 15.31 4.27
C ILE A 202 6.97 16.35 4.76
N PHE A 203 6.63 17.10 5.81
CA PHE A 203 7.54 18.08 6.41
C PHE A 203 8.48 17.48 7.47
N GLY A 204 8.11 16.34 8.08
CA GLY A 204 8.80 15.75 9.23
C GLY A 204 9.71 14.54 8.94
N LEU A 205 9.59 13.84 7.81
CA LEU A 205 10.38 12.63 7.52
C LEU A 205 11.44 12.80 6.41
N GLY A 206 12.40 11.86 6.43
CA GLY A 206 13.63 11.80 5.62
C GLY A 206 13.48 11.16 4.24
N GLU A 207 14.54 10.48 3.79
CA GLU A 207 14.74 10.00 2.41
C GLU A 207 13.71 8.95 1.94
N LEU A 208 13.48 8.89 0.62
CA LEU A 208 12.46 8.03 0.00
C LEU A 208 12.67 6.53 0.31
N GLY A 209 13.92 6.05 0.28
CA GLY A 209 14.23 4.63 0.50
C GLY A 209 13.82 4.13 1.90
N GLU A 210 14.01 4.97 2.92
CA GLU A 210 13.60 4.65 4.29
C GLU A 210 12.07 4.54 4.42
N LEU A 211 11.32 5.37 3.68
CA LEU A 211 9.86 5.33 3.68
C LEU A 211 9.32 4.03 3.05
N LEU A 212 9.99 3.50 2.02
CA LEU A 212 9.61 2.23 1.38
C LEU A 212 9.82 1.05 2.33
N ALA A 213 10.97 1.00 3.01
CA ALA A 213 11.27 -0.02 4.00
C ALA A 213 10.31 0.06 5.20
N LEU A 214 10.05 1.27 5.72
CA LEU A 214 9.08 1.51 6.80
C LEU A 214 7.64 1.09 6.40
N SER A 215 7.20 1.43 5.19
CA SER A 215 5.88 1.02 4.68
C SER A 215 5.79 -0.50 4.57
N SER A 216 6.84 -1.14 4.07
CA SER A 216 6.91 -2.60 3.97
C SER A 216 6.90 -3.27 5.33
N LEU A 217 7.70 -2.78 6.27
CA LEU A 217 7.70 -3.23 7.66
C LEU A 217 6.29 -3.16 8.27
N ALA A 218 5.59 -2.04 8.11
CA ALA A 218 4.23 -1.86 8.63
C ALA A 218 3.23 -2.87 8.04
N VAL A 219 3.28 -3.12 6.73
CA VAL A 219 2.39 -4.08 6.07
C VAL A 219 2.73 -5.53 6.40
N VAL A 220 4.02 -5.88 6.53
CA VAL A 220 4.42 -7.23 6.95
C VAL A 220 3.98 -7.48 8.41
N LEU A 221 4.11 -6.49 9.29
CA LEU A 221 3.53 -6.56 10.65
C LEU A 221 2.02 -6.75 10.60
N GLN A 222 1.31 -6.05 9.72
CA GLN A 222 -0.13 -6.25 9.50
C GLN A 222 -0.43 -7.69 9.08
N PHE A 223 0.33 -8.28 8.14
CA PHE A 223 0.13 -9.67 7.72
C PHE A 223 0.39 -10.66 8.86
N ALA A 224 1.42 -10.43 9.69
CA ALA A 224 1.66 -11.24 10.88
C ALA A 224 0.48 -11.19 11.86
N VAL A 225 -0.05 -9.99 12.13
CA VAL A 225 -1.23 -9.81 13.00
C VAL A 225 -2.48 -10.48 12.41
N VAL A 226 -2.69 -10.39 11.10
CA VAL A 226 -3.81 -11.06 10.41
C VAL A 226 -3.68 -12.58 10.52
N ALA A 227 -2.47 -13.13 10.29
CA ALA A 227 -2.22 -14.55 10.42
C ALA A 227 -2.43 -15.05 11.86
N LEU A 228 -1.95 -14.33 12.88
CA LEU A 228 -2.20 -14.63 14.29
C LEU A 228 -3.70 -14.57 14.62
N SER A 229 -4.41 -13.58 14.08
CA SER A 229 -5.86 -13.44 14.24
C SER A 229 -6.59 -14.63 13.65
N LEU A 230 -6.18 -15.11 12.47
CA LEU A 230 -6.76 -16.30 11.83
C LEU A 230 -6.53 -17.55 12.71
N VAL A 231 -5.33 -17.75 13.24
CA VAL A 231 -5.04 -18.85 14.18
C VAL A 231 -5.95 -18.77 15.40
N GLN A 232 -6.10 -17.59 16.00
CA GLN A 232 -6.94 -17.40 17.18
C GLN A 232 -8.41 -17.71 16.87
N LEU A 233 -8.95 -17.17 15.77
CA LEU A 233 -10.35 -17.39 15.36
C LEU A 233 -10.62 -18.86 15.02
N ALA A 234 -9.69 -19.53 14.34
CA ALA A 234 -9.78 -20.94 14.01
C ALA A 234 -9.72 -21.83 15.27
N ARG A 235 -8.88 -21.47 16.26
CA ARG A 235 -8.80 -22.18 17.55
C ARG A 235 -10.08 -22.04 18.37
N THR A 236 -10.70 -20.86 18.37
CA THR A 236 -11.96 -20.60 19.10
C THR A 236 -13.20 -21.04 18.32
N ARG A 237 -13.04 -21.59 17.12
CA ARG A 237 -14.12 -21.94 16.19
C ARG A 237 -15.10 -20.79 15.92
N ALA A 238 -14.58 -19.56 15.94
CA ALA A 238 -15.36 -18.37 15.66
C ALA A 238 -15.73 -18.29 14.18
N HIS A 239 -16.91 -17.73 13.88
CA HIS A 239 -17.41 -17.54 12.51
C HIS A 239 -17.44 -18.81 11.64
N GLY A 240 -17.57 -19.99 12.26
CA GLY A 240 -17.60 -21.28 11.55
C GLY A 240 -16.23 -21.79 11.08
N LEU A 241 -15.14 -21.14 11.50
CA LEU A 241 -13.79 -21.59 11.19
C LEU A 241 -13.42 -22.84 12.01
N SER A 242 -12.62 -23.71 11.41
CA SER A 242 -11.99 -24.86 12.04
C SER A 242 -10.49 -24.63 12.16
N PRO A 243 -9.76 -25.34 13.06
CA PRO A 243 -8.30 -25.26 13.13
C PRO A 243 -7.58 -25.54 11.81
N ARG A 244 -8.21 -26.29 10.88
CA ARG A 244 -7.64 -26.58 9.55
C ARG A 244 -7.64 -25.36 8.65
N ASP A 245 -8.57 -24.42 8.84
CA ASP A 245 -8.69 -23.21 8.03
C ASP A 245 -7.56 -22.20 8.32
N ALA A 246 -6.81 -22.39 9.42
CA ALA A 246 -5.64 -21.59 9.75
C ALA A 246 -4.34 -22.08 9.10
N TRP A 247 -4.38 -23.09 8.21
CA TRP A 247 -3.18 -23.56 7.51
C TRP A 247 -2.37 -22.45 6.80
N PRO A 248 -2.97 -21.38 6.21
CA PRO A 248 -2.18 -20.33 5.55
C PRO A 248 -1.40 -19.48 6.56
N ALA A 249 -1.82 -19.45 7.83
CA ALA A 249 -1.19 -18.58 8.82
C ALA A 249 0.26 -18.98 9.10
N LEU A 250 0.59 -20.27 9.09
CA LEU A 250 1.95 -20.74 9.35
C LEU A 250 2.96 -20.26 8.29
N PRO A 251 2.79 -20.52 6.98
CA PRO A 251 3.71 -19.99 5.97
C PRO A 251 3.73 -18.47 5.94
N THR A 252 2.58 -17.79 6.15
CA THR A 252 2.56 -16.32 6.25
C THR A 252 3.42 -15.81 7.41
N LEU A 253 3.34 -16.45 8.60
CA LEU A 253 4.16 -16.05 9.74
C LEU A 253 5.64 -16.32 9.51
N LEU A 254 6.00 -17.45 8.89
CA LEU A 254 7.39 -17.76 8.57
C LEU A 254 8.00 -16.70 7.63
N VAL A 255 7.31 -16.38 6.54
CA VAL A 255 7.75 -15.34 5.59
C VAL A 255 7.77 -13.97 6.25
N ALA A 256 6.75 -13.63 7.02
CA ALA A 256 6.70 -12.35 7.73
C ALA A 256 7.88 -12.23 8.71
N LEU A 257 8.13 -13.22 9.56
CA LEU A 257 9.25 -13.19 10.50
C LEU A 257 10.61 -13.09 9.80
N ALA A 258 10.79 -13.80 8.68
CA ALA A 258 12.00 -13.68 7.87
C ALA A 258 12.17 -12.23 7.36
N LEU A 259 11.16 -11.64 6.73
CA LEU A 259 11.24 -10.26 6.22
C LEU A 259 11.43 -9.23 7.34
N LEU A 260 10.76 -9.42 8.48
CA LEU A 260 10.89 -8.55 9.66
C LEU A 260 12.29 -8.59 10.27
N SER A 261 13.03 -9.70 10.11
CA SER A 261 14.41 -9.81 10.59
C SER A 261 15.41 -8.96 9.79
N ALA A 262 15.05 -8.53 8.58
CA ALA A 262 15.88 -7.62 7.77
C ALA A 262 15.64 -6.13 8.05
N ALA A 263 14.70 -5.79 8.93
CA ALA A 263 14.43 -4.41 9.30
C ALA A 263 15.52 -3.86 10.24
N THR A 264 15.91 -2.60 10.04
CA THR A 264 16.93 -1.94 10.86
C THR A 264 16.41 -1.59 12.25
N GLY A 265 17.32 -1.40 13.21
CA GLY A 265 16.95 -0.93 14.55
C GLY A 265 16.17 0.39 14.53
N ARG A 266 16.51 1.32 13.63
CA ARG A 266 15.79 2.58 13.46
C ARG A 266 14.36 2.37 12.93
N GLU A 267 14.17 1.48 11.96
CA GLU A 267 12.85 1.14 11.44
C GLU A 267 11.95 0.55 12.54
N TRP A 268 12.49 -0.34 13.37
CA TRP A 268 11.80 -0.88 14.54
C TRP A 268 11.46 0.17 15.60
N LEU A 269 12.37 1.10 15.88
CA LEU A 269 12.13 2.20 16.82
C LEU A 269 10.95 3.07 16.34
N ILE A 270 10.94 3.43 15.06
CA ILE A 270 9.85 4.23 14.46
C ILE A 270 8.53 3.44 14.51
N ALA A 271 8.53 2.17 14.08
CA ALA A 271 7.34 1.33 14.11
C ALA A 271 6.79 1.14 15.54
N GLY A 272 7.66 0.88 16.50
CA GLY A 272 7.31 0.75 17.92
C GLY A 272 6.74 2.05 18.50
N ALA A 273 7.37 3.19 18.22
CA ALA A 273 6.90 4.50 18.67
C ALA A 273 5.51 4.83 18.10
N LEU A 274 5.28 4.57 16.80
CA LEU A 274 3.98 4.79 16.16
C LEU A 274 2.91 3.85 16.72
N LEU A 275 3.26 2.58 16.99
CA LEU A 275 2.33 1.62 17.59
C LEU A 275 1.92 2.04 19.00
N VAL A 276 2.88 2.45 19.83
CA VAL A 276 2.62 2.98 21.18
C VAL A 276 1.77 4.25 21.11
N ALA A 277 2.09 5.18 20.21
CA ALA A 277 1.31 6.40 19.99
C ALA A 277 -0.14 6.09 19.56
N GLY A 278 -0.33 5.14 18.65
CA GLY A 278 -1.66 4.71 18.18
C GLY A 278 -2.48 4.04 19.28
N ILE A 279 -1.88 3.15 20.08
CA ILE A 279 -2.53 2.53 21.25
C ILE A 279 -2.88 3.60 22.29
N GLY A 280 -1.94 4.50 22.59
CA GLY A 280 -2.13 5.62 23.50
C GLY A 280 -3.30 6.51 23.08
N PHE A 281 -3.37 6.86 21.79
CA PHE A 281 -4.48 7.62 21.21
C PHE A 281 -5.81 6.88 21.40
N ARG A 282 -5.88 5.57 21.09
CA ARG A 282 -7.10 4.77 21.24
C ARG A 282 -7.57 4.70 22.70
N VAL A 283 -6.67 4.43 23.64
CA VAL A 283 -6.99 4.33 25.07
C VAL A 283 -7.39 5.69 25.62
N GLY A 284 -6.65 6.75 25.30
CA GLY A 284 -6.95 8.12 25.71
C GLY A 284 -8.30 8.60 25.20
N TYR A 285 -8.57 8.41 23.90
CA TYR A 285 -9.87 8.73 23.29
C TYR A 285 -11.02 7.94 23.93
N GLY A 286 -10.82 6.64 24.20
CA GLY A 286 -11.80 5.79 24.87
C GLY A 286 -12.10 6.23 26.30
N ARG A 287 -11.08 6.65 27.07
CA ARG A 287 -11.24 7.21 28.42
C ARG A 287 -12.00 8.53 28.40
N TRP A 288 -11.61 9.46 27.54
CA TRP A 288 -12.29 10.76 27.37
C TRP A 288 -13.77 10.63 26.99
N ARG A 289 -14.12 9.64 26.15
CA ARG A 289 -15.52 9.41 25.78
C ARG A 289 -16.35 8.83 26.92
N ARG A 290 -15.78 7.92 27.72
CA ARG A 290 -16.47 7.36 28.88
C ARG A 290 -16.76 8.44 29.92
N SER A 291 -15.82 9.35 30.18
CA SER A 291 -16.05 10.47 31.11
C SER A 291 -17.13 11.44 30.62
N ARG A 292 -17.23 11.72 29.32
CA ARG A 292 -18.30 12.59 28.79
C ARG A 292 -19.70 11.96 28.72
N ARG A 293 -19.80 10.62 28.70
CA ARG A 293 -21.10 9.92 28.79
C ARG A 293 -21.59 9.77 30.23
N ALA A 294 -20.73 9.98 31.22
CA ALA A 294 -21.07 9.89 32.63
C ALA A 294 -21.59 11.20 33.25
N LEU A 295 -21.71 12.28 32.46
CA LEU A 295 -22.37 13.50 32.90
C LEU A 295 -23.90 13.30 32.79
N PRO A 296 -24.67 13.40 33.88
CA PRO A 296 -26.12 13.22 33.83
C PRO A 296 -26.72 14.28 32.90
N THR A 297 -27.53 13.83 31.94
CA THR A 297 -28.51 14.70 31.29
C THR A 297 -29.45 15.20 32.38
N GLU A 298 -29.39 16.49 32.68
CA GLU A 298 -30.39 17.16 33.52
C GLU A 298 -31.79 16.81 33.00
N ARG A 299 -32.67 16.46 33.95
CA ARG A 299 -34.06 16.07 33.69
C ARG A 299 -34.80 17.24 33.01
N PRO A 300 -35.72 16.97 32.08
CA PRO A 300 -36.63 18.02 31.60
C PRO A 300 -37.55 18.42 32.75
N MET A 301 -37.61 19.73 33.04
CA MET A 301 -38.76 20.38 33.68
C MET A 301 -39.58 21.08 32.60
#